data_AF-B6SFA9-F1
#
_entry.id   AF-B6SFA9-F1
#
_cell.length_a   1.000
_cell.length_b   1.000
_cell.length_c   1.000
_cell.angle_alpha   90.00
_cell.angle_beta   90.00
_cell.angle_gamma   90.00
#
_symmetry.space_group_name_H-M   'P 1'
#
loop_
_entity.id
_entity.type
_entity.pdbx_description
1 polymer ?
#
loop_
_entity_poly.entity_id
_entity_poly.type
_entity_poly.pdbx_seq_one_letter_code
_entity_poly.pdbx_strand_id
1 'polypeptide(L)'
;QASRNTSKAINFIQTTEGNLNEVEKVLVRMKELAVQSGNGTYSDADRGSIQIEIEQLTDEINRIADQAQYNQMHMLSNKSASQNVRTAEELGMQPAK
;
A
#
# COMPACT_ATOMS: atom_id res chain seq x y z
N GLN A 1 16.98 15.02 21.67
CA GLN A 1 16.53 13.70 21.16
C GLN A 1 15.08 13.74 20.67
N ALA A 2 14.17 14.47 21.34
CA ALA A 2 12.82 14.74 20.85
C ALA A 2 12.76 15.22 19.39
N SER A 3 13.51 16.27 19.02
CA SER A 3 13.56 16.76 17.64
C SER A 3 13.95 15.70 16.60
N ARG A 4 14.92 14.83 16.91
CA ARG A 4 15.31 13.72 16.02
C ARG A 4 14.22 12.65 15.90
N ASN A 5 13.48 12.38 16.97
CA ASN A 5 12.35 11.45 16.95
C ASN A 5 11.16 12.04 16.16
N THR A 6 10.90 13.33 16.31
CA THR A 6 9.91 14.06 15.50
C THR A 6 10.27 14.02 14.01
N SER A 7 11.54 14.24 13.64
CA SER A 7 11.98 14.13 12.24
C SER A 7 11.80 12.70 11.68
N LYS A 8 12.06 11.66 12.48
CA LYS A 8 11.79 10.26 12.06
C LYS A 8 10.30 10.02 11.83
N ALA A 9 9.44 10.53 12.72
CA ALA A 9 7.99 10.42 12.56
C ALA A 9 7.49 11.14 11.30
N ILE A 10 8.02 12.33 11.01
CA ILE A 10 7.69 13.07 9.78
C ILE A 10 8.10 12.28 8.54
N ASN A 11 9.34 11.78 8.49
CA ASN A 11 9.82 11.00 7.35
C ASN A 11 9.02 9.70 7.15
N PHE A 12 8.62 9.05 8.26
CA PHE A 12 7.74 7.89 8.23
C PHE A 12 6.38 8.24 7.61
N ILE A 13 5.74 9.32 8.07
CA ILE A 13 4.44 9.76 7.55
C ILE A 13 4.54 10.10 6.05
N GLN A 14 5.56 10.85 5.64
CA GLN A 14 5.77 11.22 4.24
C GLN A 14 5.98 10.00 3.33
N THR A 15 6.73 9.00 3.79
CA THR A 15 6.93 7.75 3.04
C THR A 15 5.62 6.97 2.94
N THR A 16 4.82 6.96 4.02
CA THR A 16 3.49 6.34 4.03
C THR A 16 2.58 7.03 3.01
N GLU A 17 2.52 8.37 3.06
CA GLU A 17 1.67 9.19 2.20
C GLU A 17 2.01 9.01 0.73
N GLY A 18 3.30 8.95 0.37
CA GLY A 18 3.73 8.67 -1.00
C GLY A 18 3.23 7.32 -1.51
N ASN A 19 3.37 6.26 -0.71
CA ASN A 19 2.87 4.93 -1.09
C ASN A 19 1.34 4.87 -1.15
N LEU A 20 0.65 5.56 -0.24
CA LEU A 20 -0.82 5.66 -0.27
C LEU A 20 -1.33 6.43 -1.49
N ASN A 21 -0.59 7.44 -1.96
CA ASN A 21 -0.92 8.16 -3.19
C ASN A 21 -0.84 7.24 -4.42
N GLU A 22 0.14 6.32 -4.47
CA GLU A 22 0.21 5.32 -5.54
C GLU A 22 -0.96 4.32 -5.45
N VAL A 23 -1.31 3.85 -4.25
CA VAL A 23 -2.50 3.00 -4.05
C VAL A 23 -3.78 3.73 -4.49
N GLU A 24 -3.93 5.02 -4.16
CA GLU A 24 -5.07 5.83 -4.58
C GLU A 24 -5.20 5.88 -6.11
N LYS A 25 -4.11 6.11 -6.84
CA LYS A 25 -4.12 6.11 -8.32
C LYS A 25 -4.62 4.79 -8.89
N VAL A 26 -4.18 3.67 -8.33
CA VAL A 26 -4.62 2.33 -8.75
C VAL A 26 -6.11 2.14 -8.46
N LEU A 27 -6.60 2.56 -7.28
CA LEU A 27 -8.02 2.48 -6.92
C LEU A 27 -8.90 3.35 -7.81
N VAL A 28 -8.45 4.54 -8.21
CA VAL A 28 -9.16 5.39 -9.18
C VAL A 28 -9.31 4.65 -10.50
N ARG A 29 -8.25 3.99 -11.00
CA ARG A 29 -8.33 3.17 -12.21
C ARG A 29 -9.29 2.00 -12.07
N MET A 30 -9.25 1.27 -10.95
CA MET A 30 -10.20 0.18 -10.67
C MET A 30 -11.66 0.68 -10.67
N LYS A 31 -11.91 1.87 -10.12
CA LYS A 31 -13.22 2.51 -10.14
C LYS A 31 -13.69 2.82 -11.55
N GLU A 32 -12.81 3.36 -12.41
CA GLU A 32 -13.13 3.61 -13.83
C GLU A 32 -13.55 2.31 -14.53
N LEU A 33 -12.80 1.23 -14.31
CA LEU A 33 -13.08 -0.09 -14.86
C LEU A 33 -14.39 -0.69 -14.34
N ALA A 34 -14.69 -0.54 -13.05
CA ALA A 34 -15.95 -0.98 -12.47
C ALA A 34 -17.17 -0.26 -13.08
N VAL A 35 -17.04 1.05 -13.31
CA VAL A 35 -18.09 1.83 -14.01
C VAL A 35 -18.23 1.37 -15.46
N GLN A 36 -17.13 1.10 -16.16
CA GLN A 36 -17.17 0.56 -17.53
C GLN A 36 -17.86 -0.81 -17.56
N SER A 37 -17.51 -1.74 -16.68
CA SER A 37 -18.14 -3.06 -16.59
C SER A 37 -19.63 -2.97 -16.24
N GLY A 38 -20.04 -1.96 -15.46
CA GLY A 38 -21.44 -1.69 -15.13
C GLY A 38 -22.30 -1.21 -16.31
N ASN A 39 -21.69 -0.76 -17.40
CA ASN A 39 -22.43 -0.28 -18.58
C ASN A 39 -23.02 -1.47 -19.37
N GLY A 40 -24.34 -1.47 -19.57
CA GLY A 40 -25.10 -2.55 -20.20
C GLY A 40 -24.80 -2.80 -21.68
N THR A 41 -23.98 -1.97 -22.33
CA THR A 41 -23.57 -2.14 -23.74
C THR A 41 -22.38 -3.07 -23.95
N TYR A 42 -21.61 -3.37 -22.89
CA TYR A 42 -20.45 -4.26 -22.98
C TYR A 42 -20.84 -5.73 -22.99
N SER A 43 -20.21 -6.51 -23.86
CA SER A 43 -20.39 -7.96 -23.92
C SER A 43 -19.76 -8.65 -22.70
N ASP A 44 -20.11 -9.91 -22.47
CA ASP A 44 -19.50 -10.71 -21.40
C ASP A 44 -17.98 -10.89 -21.61
N ALA A 45 -17.52 -10.91 -22.86
CA ALA A 45 -16.09 -10.98 -23.18
C ALA A 45 -15.35 -9.68 -22.80
N ASP A 46 -15.98 -8.52 -23.01
CA ASP A 46 -15.42 -7.23 -22.61
C ASP A 46 -15.35 -7.13 -21.07
N ARG A 47 -16.40 -7.59 -20.39
CA ARG A 47 -16.44 -7.66 -18.91
C ARG A 47 -15.37 -8.59 -18.36
N GLY A 48 -15.11 -9.72 -19.04
CA GLY A 48 -14.01 -10.62 -18.70
C GLY A 48 -12.64 -9.97 -18.84
N SER A 49 -12.43 -9.17 -19.89
CA SER A 49 -11.17 -8.43 -20.09
C SER A 49 -10.97 -7.35 -19.01
N ILE A 50 -12.05 -6.63 -18.64
CA ILE A 50 -12.03 -5.66 -17.54
C ILE A 50 -11.69 -6.35 -16.20
N GLN A 51 -12.24 -7.54 -15.96
CA GLN A 51 -11.95 -8.31 -14.74
C GLN A 51 -10.46 -8.69 -14.65
N ILE A 52 -9.84 -9.08 -15.76
CA ILE A 52 -8.39 -9.35 -15.81
C ILE A 52 -7.59 -8.09 -15.46
N GLU A 53 -7.97 -6.91 -15.96
CA GLU A 53 -7.30 -5.66 -15.60
C GLU A 53 -7.48 -5.33 -14.11
N ILE A 54 -8.67 -5.58 -13.53
CA ILE A 54 -8.92 -5.42 -12.09
C ILE A 54 -8.03 -6.35 -11.25
N GLU A 55 -7.82 -7.59 -11.67
CA GLU A 55 -6.93 -8.54 -10.99
C GLU A 55 -5.48 -8.05 -11.02
N GLN A 56 -4.99 -7.58 -12.17
CA GLN A 56 -3.64 -7.00 -12.28
C GLN A 56 -3.46 -5.76 -11.39
N LEU A 57 -4.47 -4.90 -11.31
CA LEU A 57 -4.45 -3.73 -10.42
C LEU A 57 -4.48 -4.14 -8.95
N THR A 58 -5.16 -5.23 -8.61
CA THR A 58 -5.15 -5.78 -7.25
C THR A 58 -3.76 -6.30 -6.87
N ASP A 59 -3.08 -6.99 -7.79
CA ASP A 59 -1.70 -7.43 -7.60
C ASP A 59 -0.74 -6.25 -7.45
N GLU A 60 -0.97 -5.17 -8.20
CA GLU A 60 -0.17 -3.95 -8.09
C GLU A 60 -0.34 -3.26 -6.72
N ILE A 61 -1.57 -3.21 -6.17
CA ILE A 61 -1.80 -2.72 -4.80
C ILE A 61 -1.02 -3.57 -3.79
N ASN A 62 -1.07 -4.90 -3.91
CA ASN A 62 -0.33 -5.80 -3.03
C ASN A 62 1.18 -5.57 -3.14
N ARG A 63 1.70 -5.34 -4.35
CA ARG A 63 3.11 -5.01 -4.58
C ARG A 63 3.52 -3.70 -3.92
N ILE A 64 2.74 -2.64 -4.07
CA ILE A 64 2.99 -1.34 -3.42
C ILE A 64 2.98 -1.51 -1.90
N ALA A 65 2.01 -2.24 -1.36
CA ALA A 65 1.91 -2.51 0.07
C ALA A 65 3.13 -3.28 0.61
N ASP A 66 3.62 -4.26 -0.14
CA ASP A 66 4.80 -5.05 0.23
C ASP A 66 6.11 -4.24 0.15
N GLN A 67 6.22 -3.33 -0.83
CA GLN A 67 7.38 -2.46 -1.03
C GLN A 67 7.39 -1.24 -0.10
N ALA A 68 6.25 -0.90 0.51
CA ALA A 68 6.14 0.21 1.45
C ALA A 68 6.93 -0.09 2.73
N GLN A 69 8.19 0.36 2.76
CA GLN A 69 9.12 0.16 3.86
C GLN A 69 9.74 1.47 4.33
N TYR A 70 9.84 1.62 5.65
CA TYR A 70 10.64 2.68 6.27
C TYR A 70 11.56 2.06 7.31
N ASN A 71 12.86 2.29 7.17
CA ASN A 71 13.87 1.78 8.09
C ASN A 71 13.69 0.25 8.34
N GLN A 72 13.49 -0.51 7.26
CA GLN A 72 13.28 -1.97 7.25
C GLN A 72 11.95 -2.45 7.86
N MET A 73 11.08 -1.55 8.32
CA MET A 73 9.73 -1.91 8.78
C MET A 73 8.73 -1.78 7.65
N HIS A 74 7.88 -2.79 7.47
CA HIS A 74 6.77 -2.77 6.52
C HIS A 74 5.64 -1.88 7.05
N MET A 75 5.07 -1.05 6.19
CA MET A 75 4.14 0.01 6.61
C MET A 75 2.68 -0.29 6.25
N LEU A 76 2.45 -0.88 5.07
CA LEU A 76 1.11 -1.02 4.49
C LEU A 76 0.67 -2.48 4.26
N SER A 77 1.58 -3.45 4.38
CA SER A 77 1.23 -4.86 4.19
C SER A 77 0.90 -5.56 5.51
N ASN A 78 0.10 -6.62 5.41
CA ASN A 78 -0.15 -7.55 6.52
C ASN A 78 1.02 -8.53 6.74
N LYS A 79 2.22 -8.27 6.16
CA LYS A 79 3.45 -8.98 6.55
C LYS A 79 3.86 -8.52 7.95
N SER A 80 3.11 -9.07 8.89
CA SER A 80 3.32 -9.27 10.30
C SER A 80 3.77 -8.03 11.08
N ALA A 81 2.86 -7.52 11.91
CA ALA A 81 3.24 -6.83 13.13
C ALA A 81 4.37 -7.58 13.88
N SER A 82 4.41 -8.93 13.81
CA SER A 82 5.52 -9.74 14.33
C SER A 82 6.88 -9.53 13.63
N GLN A 83 6.94 -9.25 12.32
CA GLN A 83 8.21 -8.93 11.64
C GLN A 83 8.66 -7.53 12.02
N ASN A 84 7.75 -6.56 12.04
CA ASN A 84 8.08 -5.21 12.51
C ASN A 84 8.53 -5.19 13.97
N VAL A 85 7.96 -6.03 14.84
CA VAL A 85 8.41 -6.21 16.23
C VAL A 85 9.84 -6.78 16.27
N ARG A 86 10.15 -7.82 15.49
CA ARG A 86 11.50 -8.39 15.40
C ARG A 86 12.51 -7.38 14.85
N THR A 87 12.16 -6.68 13.77
CA THR A 87 13.01 -5.62 13.19
C THR A 87 13.23 -4.49 14.21
N ALA A 88 12.22 -4.12 14.99
CA ALA A 88 12.35 -3.13 16.04
C ALA A 88 13.29 -3.60 17.18
N GLU A 89 13.22 -4.88 17.57
CA GLU A 89 14.13 -5.52 18.52
C GLU A 89 15.58 -5.52 17.98
N GLU A 90 15.78 -5.91 16.72
CA GLU A 90 17.08 -5.95 16.04
C GLU A 90 17.71 -4.55 15.87
N LEU A 91 16.89 -3.54 15.66
CA LEU A 91 17.32 -2.14 15.56
C LEU A 91 17.54 -1.47 16.93
N GLY A 92 17.33 -2.18 18.03
CA GLY A 92 17.47 -1.65 19.40
C GLY A 92 16.49 -0.53 19.72
N MET A 93 15.32 -0.52 19.06
CA MET A 93 14.26 0.46 19.30
C MET A 93 13.58 0.11 20.63
N GLN A 94 14.07 0.68 21.74
CA GLN A 94 13.42 0.53 23.04
C GLN A 94 12.02 1.16 23.01
N PRO A 95 11.01 0.54 23.64
CA PRO A 95 9.70 1.17 23.80
C PRO A 95 9.87 2.51 24.51
N ALA A 96 9.20 3.54 24.00
CA ALA A 96 9.18 4.84 24.65
C ALA A 96 8.62 4.64 26.07
N LYS A 97 9.45 4.90 27.08
CA LYS A 97 9.01 4.95 28.49
C LYS A 97 8.01 6.08 28.69
#